data_AF-A0A178KMA5-F1
#
_entry.id   AF-A0A178KMA5-F1
#
_cell.length_a   1.000
_cell.length_b   1.000
_cell.length_c   1.000
_cell.angle_alpha   90.00
_cell.angle_beta   90.00
_cell.angle_gamma   90.00
#
_symmetry.space_group_name_H-M   'P 1'
#
loop_
_entity.id
_entity.type
_entity.pdbx_description
1 polymer ?
#
loop_
_entity_poly.entity_id
_entity_poly.type
_entity_poly.pdbx_seq_one_letter_code
_entity_poly.pdbx_strand_id
1 'polypeptide(L)'
;MKTKLLMLAAVMSLTGCEAYNMVQAGRIAADYNILAGQGAAVFNSQNGSQYLIPKPYNEEHPRMLVCYTNGGLFGSKDEAPLRDVGNEYLEINRPGFHLGEGVERSGTWDSRTCYDFEIQPNV
;
A
#
# COMPACT_ATOMS: atom_id res chain seq x y z
N MET A 1 -42.42 -23.70 -15.43
CA MET A 1 -41.50 -22.54 -15.43
C MET A 1 -40.58 -22.63 -14.20
N LYS A 2 -39.36 -23.16 -14.34
CA LYS A 2 -38.36 -23.32 -13.25
C LYS A 2 -37.00 -22.84 -13.75
N THR A 3 -36.90 -21.56 -14.10
CA THR A 3 -35.68 -21.03 -14.73
C THR A 3 -35.45 -19.54 -14.41
N LYS A 4 -35.70 -19.11 -13.17
CA LYS A 4 -35.46 -17.71 -12.77
C LYS A 4 -34.68 -17.51 -11.47
N LEU A 5 -34.33 -18.57 -10.74
CA LEU A 5 -33.71 -18.42 -9.41
C LEU A 5 -32.18 -18.56 -9.38
N LEU A 6 -31.52 -18.94 -10.48
CA LEU A 6 -30.05 -19.13 -10.51
C LEU A 6 -29.23 -17.88 -10.89
N MET A 7 -29.86 -16.79 -11.35
CA MET A 7 -29.13 -15.61 -11.85
C MET A 7 -28.79 -14.54 -10.79
N LEU A 8 -29.35 -14.61 -9.58
CA LEU A 8 -29.16 -13.55 -8.58
C LEU A 8 -27.89 -13.70 -7.73
N ALA A 9 -27.25 -14.87 -7.71
CA ALA A 9 -26.07 -15.12 -6.86
C ALA A 9 -24.74 -14.65 -7.50
N ALA A 10 -24.71 -14.41 -8.81
CA ALA A 10 -23.48 -14.02 -9.52
C ALA A 10 -23.18 -12.51 -9.50
N VAL A 11 -24.13 -11.67 -9.06
CA VAL A 11 -23.95 -10.21 -9.04
C VAL A 11 -23.30 -9.70 -7.75
N MET A 12 -23.35 -10.49 -6.67
CA MET A 12 -22.75 -10.10 -5.39
C MET A 12 -21.23 -10.32 -5.32
N SER A 13 -20.65 -11.11 -6.23
CA SER A 13 -19.21 -11.36 -6.27
C SER A 13 -18.42 -10.31 -7.05
N LEU A 14 -19.07 -9.52 -7.92
CA LEU A 14 -18.39 -8.55 -8.79
C LEU A 14 -18.27 -7.16 -8.16
N THR A 15 -19.15 -6.78 -7.24
CA THR A 15 -19.08 -5.47 -6.56
C THR A 15 -18.11 -5.44 -5.38
N GLY A 16 -17.76 -6.60 -4.81
CA GLY A 16 -16.91 -6.70 -3.63
C GLY A 16 -15.47 -6.27 -3.85
N CYS A 17 -14.87 -6.65 -4.98
CA CYS A 17 -13.48 -6.32 -5.29
C CYS A 17 -13.28 -4.83 -5.59
N GLU A 18 -14.20 -4.21 -6.35
CA GLU A 18 -14.10 -2.78 -6.69
C GLU A 18 -14.35 -1.89 -5.48
N ALA A 19 -15.38 -2.21 -4.67
CA ALA A 19 -15.66 -1.45 -3.45
C ALA A 19 -14.52 -1.55 -2.42
N TYR A 20 -13.93 -2.74 -2.25
CA TYR A 20 -12.80 -2.94 -1.33
C TYR A 20 -11.59 -2.08 -1.73
N ASN A 21 -11.22 -2.13 -3.01
CA ASN A 21 -10.08 -1.35 -3.53
C ASN A 21 -10.34 0.16 -3.44
N MET A 22 -11.56 0.63 -3.69
CA MET A 22 -11.93 2.03 -3.52
C MET A 22 -11.85 2.50 -2.07
N VAL A 23 -12.29 1.68 -1.10
CA VAL A 23 -12.20 2.02 0.33
C VAL A 23 -10.74 2.11 0.78
N GLN A 24 -9.90 1.15 0.37
CA GLN A 24 -8.48 1.17 0.70
C GLN A 24 -7.75 2.35 0.04
N ALA A 25 -8.13 2.71 -1.19
CA ALA A 25 -7.63 3.90 -1.85
C ALA A 25 -7.98 5.19 -1.10
N GLY A 26 -9.23 5.32 -0.66
CA GLY A 26 -9.68 6.46 0.13
C GLY A 26 -8.91 6.59 1.44
N ARG A 27 -8.61 5.46 2.10
CA ARG A 27 -7.77 5.43 3.31
C ARG A 27 -6.34 5.89 3.03
N ILE A 28 -5.69 5.37 1.99
CA ILE A 28 -4.35 5.81 1.59
C ILE A 28 -4.35 7.32 1.30
N ALA A 29 -5.36 7.83 0.58
CA ALA A 29 -5.48 9.25 0.25
C ALA A 29 -5.74 10.15 1.46
N ALA A 30 -6.36 9.62 2.52
CA ALA A 30 -6.62 10.33 3.76
C ALA A 30 -5.40 10.34 4.69
N ASP A 31 -4.63 9.23 4.70
CA ASP A 31 -3.53 9.02 5.65
C ASP A 31 -2.18 9.54 5.10
N TYR A 32 -2.01 9.59 3.77
CA TYR A 32 -0.73 9.89 3.12
C TYR A 32 -0.86 10.97 2.03
N ASN A 33 0.19 11.79 1.90
CA ASN A 33 0.29 12.81 0.87
C ASN A 33 0.66 12.19 -0.49
N ILE A 34 -0.35 11.63 -1.17
CA ILE A 34 -0.21 10.92 -2.45
C ILE A 34 -0.68 11.72 -3.67
N LEU A 35 -1.20 12.93 -3.46
CA LEU A 35 -1.65 13.78 -4.56
C LEU A 35 -0.44 14.24 -5.40
N ALA A 36 -0.57 14.12 -6.71
CA ALA A 36 0.52 14.31 -7.67
C ALA A 36 1.25 15.64 -7.45
N GLY A 37 2.56 15.56 -7.17
CA GLY A 37 3.46 16.71 -7.10
C GLY A 37 3.92 17.16 -5.71
N GLN A 38 3.45 16.57 -4.60
CA GLN A 38 3.79 17.10 -3.26
C GLN A 38 4.25 16.11 -2.18
N GLY A 39 4.18 14.78 -2.34
CA GLY A 39 4.45 13.91 -1.18
C GLY A 39 4.94 12.48 -1.39
N ALA A 40 4.96 11.96 -2.61
CA ALA A 40 5.55 10.63 -2.88
C ALA A 40 7.06 10.74 -3.09
N ALA A 41 7.86 10.37 -2.09
CA ALA A 41 9.29 10.25 -2.29
C ALA A 41 9.57 8.95 -3.06
N VAL A 42 10.19 9.05 -4.23
CA VAL A 42 10.79 7.90 -4.90
C VAL A 42 12.04 7.53 -4.11
N PHE A 43 12.08 6.30 -3.61
CA PHE A 43 13.24 5.73 -2.94
C PHE A 43 13.94 4.74 -3.89
N ASN A 44 15.25 4.93 -4.07
CA ASN A 44 16.09 4.01 -4.83
C ASN A 44 16.72 3.04 -3.83
N SER A 45 16.23 1.81 -3.80
CA SER A 45 16.74 0.78 -2.88
C SER A 45 18.09 0.24 -3.38
N GLN A 46 18.89 -0.25 -2.45
CA GLN A 46 20.12 -1.02 -2.71
C GLN A 46 19.88 -2.26 -3.58
N ASN A 47 18.65 -2.77 -3.66
CA ASN A 47 18.30 -3.87 -4.55
C ASN A 47 18.23 -3.46 -6.04
N GLY A 48 18.48 -2.19 -6.37
CA GLY A 48 18.48 -1.65 -7.73
C GLY A 48 17.09 -1.28 -8.28
N SER A 49 16.03 -1.44 -7.48
CA SER A 49 14.66 -1.08 -7.84
C SER A 49 14.21 0.21 -7.15
N GLN A 50 13.18 0.83 -7.72
CA GLN A 50 12.55 2.03 -7.16
C GLN A 50 11.25 1.67 -6.45
N TYR A 51 10.98 2.40 -5.36
CA TYR A 51 9.80 2.26 -4.54
C TYR A 51 9.23 3.63 -4.22
N LEU A 52 7.95 3.68 -3.86
CA LEU A 52 7.32 4.91 -3.42
C LEU A 52 7.08 4.85 -1.93
N ILE A 53 7.57 5.86 -1.22
CA ILE A 53 7.40 6.03 0.21
C ILE A 53 6.79 7.42 0.42
N PRO A 54 5.44 7.55 0.37
CA PRO A 54 4.79 8.82 0.57
C PRO A 54 4.89 9.28 2.03
N LYS A 55 4.97 10.59 2.21
CA LYS A 55 4.92 11.19 3.55
C LYS A 55 3.53 11.01 4.15
N PRO A 56 3.43 10.64 5.45
CA PRO A 56 2.15 10.64 6.15
C PRO A 56 1.63 12.08 6.29
N TYR A 57 0.30 12.26 6.33
CA TYR A 57 -0.30 13.55 6.69
C TYR A 57 -0.11 13.89 8.16
N ASN A 58 -0.16 12.87 9.03
CA ASN A 58 0.09 13.01 10.46
C ASN A 58 1.34 12.23 10.86
N GLU A 59 2.39 12.94 11.28
CA GLU A 59 3.64 12.33 11.75
C GLU A 59 3.53 11.77 13.19
N GLU A 60 2.45 12.06 13.92
CA GLU A 60 2.20 11.57 15.29
C GLU A 60 1.84 10.08 15.33
N HIS A 61 1.41 9.50 14.20
CA HIS A 61 1.19 8.07 14.09
C HIS A 61 2.41 7.42 13.44
N PRO A 62 3.12 6.50 14.13
CA PRO A 62 4.35 5.89 13.62
C PRO A 62 3.99 4.83 12.58
N ARG A 63 3.55 5.26 11.40
CA ARG A 63 3.19 4.39 10.29
C ARG A 63 3.92 4.81 9.02
N MET A 64 4.18 3.84 8.17
CA MET A 64 4.85 4.05 6.89
C MET A 64 4.15 3.27 5.81
N LEU A 65 3.77 3.96 4.73
CA LEU A 65 3.32 3.31 3.51
C LEU A 65 4.52 3.08 2.59
N VAL A 66 4.65 1.86 2.09
CA VAL A 66 5.65 1.51 1.07
C VAL A 66 4.93 0.85 -0.10
N CYS A 67 5.16 1.35 -1.31
CA CYS A 67 4.49 0.89 -2.52
C CYS A 67 5.50 0.50 -3.61
N TYR A 68 5.13 -0.48 -4.42
CA TYR A 68 5.84 -0.73 -5.68
C TYR A 68 5.68 0.44 -6.65
N THR A 69 6.71 0.68 -7.47
CA THR A 69 6.59 1.64 -8.58
C THR A 69 5.80 1.11 -9.76
N ASN A 70 5.63 -0.19 -9.86
CA ASN A 70 4.94 -0.84 -10.96
C ASN A 70 3.54 -1.27 -10.47
N GLY A 71 2.50 -0.83 -11.16
CA GLY A 71 1.10 -1.19 -10.87
C GLY A 71 0.51 -2.19 -11.86
N GLY A 72 -0.74 -2.57 -11.63
CA GLY A 72 -1.55 -3.39 -12.54
C GLY A 72 -1.56 -4.89 -12.21
N LEU A 73 -2.24 -5.67 -13.06
CA LEU A 73 -2.52 -7.10 -12.84
C LEU A 73 -1.24 -7.96 -12.68
N PHE A 74 -0.13 -7.51 -13.25
CA PHE A 74 1.17 -8.19 -13.23
C PHE A 74 2.17 -7.59 -12.23
N GLY A 75 1.75 -6.60 -11.43
CA GLY A 75 2.58 -6.07 -10.35
C GLY A 75 2.78 -7.11 -9.25
N SER A 76 3.94 -7.07 -8.57
CA SER A 76 4.13 -7.88 -7.36
C SER A 76 3.17 -7.44 -6.27
N LYS A 77 2.79 -8.40 -5.42
CA LYS A 77 1.95 -8.20 -4.25
C LYS A 77 2.61 -8.64 -2.97
N ASP A 78 3.89 -8.99 -3.03
CA ASP A 78 4.61 -9.55 -1.90
C ASP A 78 4.87 -8.46 -0.86
N GLU A 79 4.55 -8.71 0.40
CA GLU A 79 4.81 -7.77 1.50
C GLU A 79 6.31 -7.65 1.77
N ALA A 80 7.02 -8.79 1.82
CA ALA A 80 8.39 -8.87 2.32
C ALA A 80 9.36 -7.89 1.61
N PRO A 81 9.37 -7.77 0.27
CA PRO A 81 10.24 -6.81 -0.40
C PRO A 81 9.93 -5.36 -0.03
N LEU A 82 8.66 -5.01 0.23
CA LEU A 82 8.28 -3.66 0.65
C LEU A 82 8.69 -3.37 2.09
N ARG A 83 8.60 -4.38 2.97
CA ARG A 83 9.08 -4.28 4.35
C ARG A 83 10.60 -4.11 4.40
N ASP A 84 11.34 -4.89 3.61
CA ASP A 84 12.81 -4.81 3.54
C ASP A 84 13.26 -3.42 3.07
N VAL A 85 12.62 -2.88 2.02
CA VAL A 85 12.89 -1.54 1.51
C VAL A 85 12.52 -0.45 2.52
N GLY A 86 11.40 -0.61 3.22
CA GLY A 86 11.01 0.33 4.26
C GLY A 86 11.96 0.33 5.46
N ASN A 87 12.50 -0.85 5.83
CA ASN A 87 13.59 -0.95 6.81
C ASN A 87 14.86 -0.25 6.33
N GLU A 88 15.26 -0.46 5.07
CA GLU A 88 16.39 0.25 4.47
C GLU A 88 16.20 1.78 4.54
N TYR A 89 15.00 2.27 4.23
CA TYR A 89 14.68 3.68 4.35
C TYR A 89 14.80 4.19 5.79
N LEU A 90 14.31 3.42 6.77
CA LEU A 90 14.41 3.78 8.20
C LEU A 90 15.86 3.78 8.68
N GLU A 91 16.69 2.83 8.28
CA GLU A 91 18.12 2.82 8.64
C GLU A 91 18.83 4.12 8.23
N ILE A 92 18.47 4.68 7.08
CA ILE A 92 19.05 5.92 6.55
C ILE A 92 18.44 7.17 7.20
N ASN A 93 17.11 7.20 7.37
CA ASN A 93 16.38 8.44 7.69
C ASN A 93 15.90 8.53 9.15
N ARG A 94 15.72 7.40 9.83
CA ARG A 94 15.22 7.28 11.22
C ARG A 94 15.90 6.08 11.91
N PRO A 95 17.22 6.15 12.17
CA PRO A 95 17.94 5.04 12.77
C PRO A 95 17.37 4.67 14.15
N GLY A 96 17.39 3.38 14.48
CA GLY A 96 16.83 2.85 15.73
C GLY A 96 15.37 2.41 15.62
N PHE A 97 14.79 2.38 14.42
CA PHE A 97 13.45 1.87 14.14
C PHE A 97 13.47 0.80 13.04
N HIS A 98 12.44 -0.03 13.02
CA HIS A 98 12.14 -1.02 11.98
C HIS A 98 10.62 -1.10 11.72
N LEU A 99 10.25 -1.77 10.64
CA LEU A 99 8.87 -2.04 10.27
C LEU A 99 8.40 -3.39 10.81
N GLY A 100 7.24 -3.38 11.45
CA GLY A 100 6.51 -4.58 11.88
C GLY A 100 5.75 -5.26 10.74
N GLU A 101 4.65 -5.94 11.08
CA GLU A 101 3.76 -6.54 10.07
C GLU A 101 3.02 -5.47 9.27
N GLY A 102 2.95 -5.67 7.95
CA GLY A 102 2.24 -4.77 7.05
C GLY A 102 0.78 -5.17 6.89
N VAL A 103 -0.09 -4.17 6.71
CA VAL A 103 -1.44 -4.41 6.19
C VAL A 103 -1.45 -4.05 4.71
N GLU A 104 -1.80 -5.01 3.85
CA GLU A 104 -1.96 -4.76 2.41
C GLU A 104 -3.02 -3.68 2.20
N ARG A 105 -2.66 -2.66 1.43
CA ARG A 105 -3.57 -1.63 0.95
C ARG A 105 -3.41 -1.52 -0.57
N SER A 106 -4.25 -2.22 -1.30
CA SER A 106 -4.40 -2.06 -2.75
C SER A 106 -5.43 -0.97 -3.04
N GLY A 107 -5.06 0.10 -3.76
CA GLY A 107 -5.98 1.21 -4.02
C GLY A 107 -5.59 2.10 -5.20
N THR A 108 -6.53 2.95 -5.62
CA THR A 108 -6.59 3.86 -6.79
C THR A 108 -5.36 4.77 -7.02
N TRP A 109 -4.32 4.72 -6.20
CA TRP A 109 -3.06 5.34 -6.56
C TRP A 109 -2.35 4.49 -7.64
N ASP A 110 -2.80 4.72 -8.88
CA ASP A 110 -2.24 4.17 -10.11
C ASP A 110 -2.18 2.61 -10.13
N SER A 111 -3.12 1.96 -9.45
CA SER A 111 -3.24 0.50 -9.36
C SER A 111 -1.99 -0.19 -8.78
N ARG A 112 -1.29 0.48 -7.86
CA ARG A 112 -0.08 -0.03 -7.22
C ARG A 112 -0.42 -0.84 -5.96
N THR A 113 0.36 -1.88 -5.70
CA THR A 113 0.31 -2.57 -4.41
C THR A 113 1.13 -1.79 -3.40
N CYS A 114 0.51 -1.46 -2.27
CA CYS A 114 1.14 -0.81 -1.13
C CYS A 114 0.90 -1.61 0.13
N TYR A 115 1.81 -1.51 1.08
CA TYR A 115 1.63 -2.02 2.43
C TYR A 115 1.86 -0.90 3.44
N ASP A 116 0.99 -0.84 4.43
CA ASP A 116 1.08 0.10 5.53
C ASP A 116 1.60 -0.61 6.78
N PHE A 117 2.79 -0.21 7.20
CA PHE A 117 3.54 -0.80 8.29
C PHE A 117 3.50 0.08 9.53
N GLU A 118 3.41 -0.55 10.70
CA GLU A 118 3.74 0.12 11.95
C GLU A 118 5.26 0.23 12.11
N ILE A 119 5.73 1.41 12.52
CA ILE A 119 7.13 1.68 12.84
C ILE A 119 7.35 1.37 14.31
N GLN A 120 8.29 0.47 14.60
CA GLN A 120 8.62 0.00 15.93
C GLN A 120 10.08 0.33 16.28
N PRO A 121 10.40 0.61 17.55
CA PRO A 121 11.79 0.81 17.97
C PRO A 121 12.56 -0.52 17.93
N ASN A 122 13.85 -0.45 17.59
CA ASN A 122 14.77 -1.59 17.72
C ASN A 122 14.97 -1.88 19.21
N VAL A 123 14.62 -3.09 19.63
CA VAL A 123 14.78 -3.57 21.01
C VAL A 123 16.16 -4.18 21.20
#